data_AF-A0A183CNL2-F1
#
_entry.id   AF-A0A183CNL2-F1
#
_cell.length_a   1.000
_cell.length_b   1.000
_cell.length_c   1.000
_cell.angle_alpha   90.00
_cell.angle_beta   90.00
_cell.angle_gamma   90.00
#
_symmetry.space_group_name_H-M   'P 1'
#
loop_
_entity.id
_entity.type
_entity.pdbx_description
1 polymer ?
#
loop_
_entity_poly.entity_id
_entity_poly.type
_entity_poly.pdbx_seq_one_letter_code
_entity_poly.pdbx_strand_id
1 'polypeptide(L)'
;MLTLSRRNGFENRKGIRQTWMNDSVPGEVIRFLIADAGEGEAIDVQQKLEEEQAKHGDLVFLHGFIDIYAHIHLKVYGGFEWQQSFCANAEWVLKVDDDAQGAFATFGALDGEKIPSNCRPKSAGVFWRNLPPINSSSRSKKPMVIN
;
A
#
# COMPACT_ATOMS: atom_id res chain seq x y z
N MET A 1 -3.14 -6.79 -4.38
CA MET A 1 -2.14 -5.84 -3.84
C MET A 1 -2.83 -4.55 -3.40
N LEU A 2 -2.53 -4.09 -2.19
CA LEU A 2 -3.05 -2.86 -1.61
C LEU A 2 -1.89 -1.87 -1.47
N THR A 3 -1.94 -0.78 -2.24
CA THR A 3 -0.90 0.24 -2.27
C THR A 3 -1.33 1.44 -1.44
N LEU A 4 -0.59 1.74 -0.37
CA LEU A 4 -0.77 2.95 0.41
C LEU A 4 -0.23 4.13 -0.39
N SER A 5 -1.13 5.01 -0.83
CA SER A 5 -0.77 6.19 -1.61
C SER A 5 -1.20 7.45 -0.91
N ARG A 6 -0.41 8.52 -1.06
CA ARG A 6 -0.82 9.87 -0.64
C ARG A 6 -1.82 10.46 -1.64
N ARG A 7 -2.71 11.34 -1.18
CA ARG A 7 -3.66 12.06 -2.05
C ARG A 7 -2.98 12.78 -3.22
N ASN A 8 -1.93 13.56 -2.95
CA ASN A 8 -1.14 14.26 -3.98
C ASN A 8 -0.11 13.40 -4.74
N GLY A 9 -0.04 12.09 -4.48
CA GLY A 9 0.92 11.16 -5.09
C GLY A 9 0.60 10.75 -6.54
N PHE A 10 0.06 11.67 -7.37
CA PHE A 10 -0.42 11.35 -8.73
C PHE A 10 0.69 10.77 -9.63
N GLU A 11 1.90 11.35 -9.60
CA GLU A 11 3.02 10.86 -10.41
C GLU A 11 3.51 9.48 -9.96
N ASN A 12 3.50 9.20 -8.66
CA ASN A 12 3.84 7.87 -8.14
C ASN A 12 2.83 6.83 -8.64
N ARG A 13 1.53 7.10 -8.50
CA ARG A 13 0.47 6.21 -9.01
C ARG A 13 0.59 6.00 -10.52
N LYS A 14 0.84 7.07 -11.28
CA LYS A 14 1.08 6.99 -12.72
C LYS A 14 2.31 6.15 -13.06
N GLY A 15 3.43 6.32 -12.35
CA GLY A 15 4.63 5.51 -12.53
C GLY A 15 4.39 4.04 -12.24
N ILE A 16 3.64 3.73 -11.17
CA ILE A 16 3.22 2.37 -10.84
C ILE A 16 2.39 1.77 -11.96
N ARG A 17 1.35 2.49 -12.44
CA ARG A 17 0.51 2.08 -13.58
C ARG A 17 1.30 1.81 -14.85
N GLN A 18 2.40 2.54 -15.07
CA GLN A 18 3.25 2.41 -16.27
C GLN A 18 4.34 1.36 -16.13
N THR A 19 4.52 0.79 -14.94
CA THR A 19 5.57 -0.19 -14.66
C THR A 19 4.92 -1.48 -14.18
N TRP A 20 5.12 -1.83 -12.92
CA TRP A 20 4.80 -3.15 -12.41
C TRP A 20 3.31 -3.45 -12.29
N MET A 21 2.43 -2.44 -12.30
CA MET A 21 0.99 -2.68 -12.41
C MET A 21 0.57 -3.01 -13.85
N ASN A 22 1.30 -2.55 -14.87
CA ASN A 22 1.06 -2.94 -16.25
C ASN A 22 1.54 -4.37 -16.53
N ASP A 23 2.55 -4.83 -15.79
CA ASP A 23 3.09 -6.18 -15.88
C ASP A 23 2.34 -7.19 -15.00
N SER A 24 1.24 -6.78 -14.34
CA SER A 24 0.44 -7.65 -13.46
C SER A 24 -0.15 -8.84 -14.21
N VAL A 25 -0.25 -9.99 -13.54
CA VAL A 25 -0.81 -11.21 -14.15
C VAL A 25 -2.34 -11.27 -14.02
N PRO A 26 -3.04 -12.02 -14.91
CA PRO A 26 -4.49 -12.20 -14.79
C PRO A 26 -4.89 -12.76 -13.43
N GLY A 27 -5.83 -12.08 -12.76
CA GLY A 27 -6.31 -12.45 -11.42
C GLY A 27 -5.73 -11.57 -10.29
N GLU A 28 -4.66 -10.83 -10.55
CA GLU A 28 -4.18 -9.83 -9.61
C GLU A 28 -5.10 -8.60 -9.57
N VAL A 29 -5.48 -8.21 -8.35
CA VAL A 29 -6.24 -6.99 -8.12
C VAL A 29 -5.35 -6.00 -7.40
N ILE A 30 -4.98 -4.90 -8.08
CA ILE A 30 -4.16 -3.82 -7.52
C ILE A 30 -5.07 -2.61 -7.24
N ARG A 31 -4.98 -2.04 -6.03
CA ARG A 31 -5.74 -0.86 -5.62
C ARG A 31 -4.89 0.14 -4.84
N PHE A 32 -5.15 1.43 -5.04
CA PHE A 32 -4.54 2.52 -4.29
C PHE A 32 -5.47 2.98 -3.17
N LEU A 33 -4.98 2.97 -1.93
CA LEU A 33 -5.75 3.37 -0.76
C LEU A 33 -5.53 4.86 -0.48
N ILE A 34 -6.61 5.64 -0.58
CA ILE A 34 -6.61 7.09 -0.42
C ILE A 34 -7.54 7.45 0.74
N ALA A 35 -7.05 8.16 1.75
CA ALA A 35 -7.88 8.58 2.90
C ALA A 35 -8.49 9.97 2.69
N ASP A 36 -9.25 10.48 3.65
CA ASP A 36 -9.90 11.79 3.54
C ASP A 36 -8.91 12.95 3.51
N ALA A 37 -9.36 14.09 2.96
CA ALA A 37 -8.60 15.33 2.95
C ALA A 37 -8.32 15.83 4.37
N GLY A 38 -7.10 16.31 4.59
CA GLY A 38 -6.76 17.05 5.80
C GLY A 38 -7.27 18.49 5.77
N GLU A 39 -7.31 19.13 6.94
CA GLU A 39 -7.59 20.57 7.02
C GLU A 39 -6.57 21.37 6.21
N GLY A 40 -7.06 22.25 5.33
CA GLY A 40 -6.22 23.08 4.46
C GLY A 40 -5.71 22.39 3.19
N GLU A 41 -6.14 21.16 2.89
CA GLU A 41 -5.89 20.57 1.59
C GLU A 41 -6.63 21.35 0.49
N ALA A 42 -5.95 21.58 -0.62
CA ALA A 42 -6.49 22.34 -1.72
C ALA A 42 -7.61 21.56 -2.45
N ILE A 43 -8.70 22.26 -2.78
CA ILE A 43 -9.89 21.70 -3.43
C ILE A 43 -9.53 21.03 -4.77
N ASP A 44 -8.50 21.52 -5.45
CA ASP A 44 -8.04 20.97 -6.73
C ASP A 44 -7.50 19.54 -6.60
N VAL A 45 -7.00 19.13 -5.42
CA VAL A 45 -6.53 17.76 -5.18
C VAL A 45 -7.68 16.77 -5.19
N GLN A 46 -8.80 17.09 -4.53
CA GLN A 46 -9.98 16.23 -4.52
C GLN A 46 -10.57 16.09 -5.92
N GLN A 47 -10.70 17.19 -6.67
CA GLN A 47 -11.18 17.16 -8.06
C GLN A 47 -10.29 16.28 -8.94
N LYS A 48 -8.95 16.43 -8.85
CA LYS A 48 -8.00 15.59 -9.61
C LYS A 48 -8.11 14.11 -9.25
N LEU A 49 -8.37 13.77 -7.98
CA LEU A 49 -8.58 12.38 -7.55
C LEU A 49 -9.86 11.79 -8.13
N GLU A 50 -10.93 12.57 -8.22
CA GLU A 50 -12.20 12.16 -8.84
C GLU A 50 -12.03 11.93 -10.35
N GLU A 51 -11.33 12.83 -11.04
CA GLU A 51 -10.97 12.67 -12.45
C GLU A 51 -10.09 11.44 -12.68
N GLU A 52 -9.11 11.21 -11.80
CA GLU A 52 -8.25 10.03 -11.84
C GLU A 52 -9.06 8.75 -11.62
N GLN A 53 -9.97 8.73 -10.63
CA GLN A 53 -10.85 7.61 -10.37
C GLN A 53 -11.76 7.32 -11.57
N ALA A 54 -12.36 8.35 -12.16
CA ALA A 54 -13.22 8.20 -13.33
C ALA A 54 -12.47 7.58 -14.53
N LYS A 55 -11.17 7.87 -14.64
CA LYS A 55 -10.31 7.36 -15.71
C LYS A 55 -9.78 5.95 -15.46
N HIS A 56 -9.38 5.63 -14.22
CA HIS A 56 -8.62 4.42 -13.90
C HIS A 56 -9.40 3.39 -13.07
N GLY A 57 -10.36 3.80 -12.24
CA GLY A 57 -11.19 2.89 -11.45
C GLY A 57 -10.44 2.10 -10.37
N ASP A 58 -9.23 2.52 -10.00
CA ASP A 58 -8.31 1.75 -9.15
C ASP A 58 -8.03 2.37 -7.77
N LEU A 59 -8.60 3.55 -7.49
CA LEU A 59 -8.55 4.15 -6.15
C LEU A 59 -9.67 3.59 -5.27
N VAL A 60 -9.35 3.36 -4.00
CA VAL A 60 -10.29 3.05 -2.93
C VAL A 60 -10.22 4.20 -1.94
N PHE A 61 -11.31 4.96 -1.85
CA PHE A 61 -11.45 6.04 -0.89
C PHE A 61 -11.84 5.49 0.48
N LEU A 62 -11.05 5.82 1.49
CA LEU A 62 -11.24 5.43 2.88
C LEU A 62 -11.71 6.66 3.65
N HIS A 63 -12.84 6.51 4.34
CA HIS A 63 -13.52 7.59 5.02
C HIS A 63 -13.42 7.46 6.55
N GLY A 64 -13.51 8.59 7.25
CA GLY A 64 -13.53 8.67 8.71
C GLY A 64 -12.18 9.02 9.35
N PHE A 65 -11.14 9.24 8.54
CA PHE A 65 -9.84 9.70 9.02
C PHE A 65 -9.04 10.42 7.93
N ILE A 66 -8.30 11.45 8.34
CA ILE A 66 -7.51 12.27 7.43
C ILE A 66 -6.22 11.57 7.00
N ASP A 67 -5.77 11.85 5.77
CA ASP A 67 -4.54 11.33 5.19
C ASP A 67 -3.28 11.99 5.77
N ILE A 68 -2.90 11.55 6.97
CA ILE A 68 -1.63 11.93 7.61
C ILE A 68 -0.83 10.68 7.98
N TYR A 69 0.50 10.85 8.06
CA TYR A 69 1.42 9.76 8.39
C TYR A 69 1.05 9.04 9.70
N ALA A 70 0.57 9.77 10.71
CA ALA A 70 0.13 9.19 11.98
C ALA A 70 -1.02 8.18 11.81
N HIS A 71 -1.85 8.32 10.77
CA HIS A 71 -3.02 7.49 10.50
C HIS A 71 -2.79 6.43 9.42
N ILE A 72 -1.54 6.18 9.01
CA ILE A 72 -1.23 5.17 8.00
C ILE A 72 -1.72 3.75 8.39
N HIS A 73 -1.79 3.46 9.69
CA HIS A 73 -2.35 2.21 10.21
C HIS A 73 -3.85 2.05 9.90
N LEU A 74 -4.61 3.15 9.89
CA LEU A 74 -6.03 3.14 9.51
C LEU A 74 -6.21 2.88 8.01
N LYS A 75 -5.27 3.35 7.17
CA LYS A 75 -5.28 2.97 5.74
C LYS A 75 -5.12 1.47 5.55
N VAL A 76 -4.19 0.85 6.29
CA VAL A 76 -4.00 -0.61 6.24
C VAL A 76 -5.27 -1.34 6.68
N TYR A 77 -5.88 -0.89 7.78
CA TYR A 77 -7.13 -1.46 8.28
C TYR A 77 -8.27 -1.36 7.25
N GLY A 78 -8.52 -0.16 6.71
CA GLY A 78 -9.55 0.05 5.67
C GLY A 78 -9.26 -0.74 4.39
N GLY A 79 -7.98 -0.95 4.06
CA GLY A 79 -7.56 -1.84 2.98
C GLY A 79 -7.98 -3.29 3.21
N PHE A 80 -7.81 -3.81 4.43
CA PHE A 80 -8.27 -5.16 4.77
C PHE A 80 -9.79 -5.28 4.80
N GLU A 81 -10.52 -4.25 5.25
CA GLU A 81 -12.00 -4.24 5.16
C GLU A 81 -12.48 -4.27 3.71
N TRP A 82 -11.84 -3.48 2.84
CA TRP A 82 -12.13 -3.50 1.41
C TRP A 82 -11.83 -4.87 0.80
N GLN A 83 -10.66 -5.46 1.10
CA GLN A 83 -10.31 -6.79 0.60
C GLN A 83 -11.30 -7.85 1.06
N GLN A 84 -11.73 -7.85 2.32
CA GLN A 84 -12.72 -8.80 2.82
C GLN A 84 -14.07 -8.64 2.14
N SER A 85 -14.46 -7.41 1.79
CA SER A 85 -15.76 -7.13 1.17
C SER A 85 -15.80 -7.44 -0.33
N PHE A 86 -14.70 -7.19 -1.06
CA PHE A 86 -14.67 -7.28 -2.52
C PHE A 86 -13.79 -8.40 -3.08
N CYS A 87 -12.86 -8.90 -2.29
CA CYS A 87 -11.88 -9.92 -2.68
C CYS A 87 -11.68 -10.95 -1.57
N ALA A 88 -12.77 -11.42 -0.93
CA ALA A 88 -12.73 -12.31 0.23
C ALA A 88 -11.91 -13.60 0.00
N ASN A 89 -11.89 -14.09 -1.24
CA ASN A 89 -11.18 -15.32 -1.63
C ASN A 89 -9.73 -15.08 -2.09
N ALA A 90 -9.18 -13.88 -1.87
CA ALA A 90 -7.79 -13.60 -2.21
C ALA A 90 -6.86 -14.53 -1.40
N GLU A 91 -6.01 -15.27 -2.10
CA GLU A 91 -5.06 -16.18 -1.47
C GLU A 91 -3.94 -15.42 -0.75
N TRP A 92 -3.55 -14.27 -1.31
CA TRP A 92 -2.50 -13.41 -0.77
C TRP A 92 -2.94 -11.95 -0.77
N VAL A 93 -2.58 -11.23 0.29
CA VAL A 93 -2.72 -9.77 0.38
C VAL A 93 -1.35 -9.17 0.61
N LEU A 94 -0.84 -8.49 -0.42
CA LEU A 94 0.41 -7.72 -0.32
C LEU A 94 0.09 -6.25 -0.07
N LYS A 95 0.65 -5.70 1.01
CA LYS A 95 0.69 -4.26 1.27
C LYS A 95 1.97 -3.67 0.68
N VAL A 96 1.85 -2.54 -0.01
CA VAL A 96 2.96 -1.81 -0.64
C VAL A 96 2.79 -0.31 -0.40
N ASP A 97 3.86 0.48 -0.41
CA ASP A 97 3.79 1.96 -0.38
C ASP A 97 3.99 2.53 -1.80
N ASP A 98 3.44 3.71 -2.08
CA ASP A 98 3.51 4.35 -3.40
C ASP A 98 4.92 4.77 -3.85
N ASP A 99 5.90 4.78 -2.95
CA ASP A 99 7.31 5.05 -3.21
C ASP A 99 8.17 3.77 -3.29
N ALA A 100 7.55 2.59 -3.18
CA ALA A 100 8.24 1.32 -3.30
C ALA A 100 8.58 1.00 -4.78
N GLN A 101 9.86 0.85 -5.05
CA GLN A 101 10.36 0.38 -6.35
C GLN A 101 10.48 -1.15 -6.33
N GLY A 102 9.98 -1.83 -7.37
CA GLY A 102 10.21 -3.27 -7.58
C GLY A 102 9.31 -4.24 -6.79
N ALA A 103 8.16 -3.79 -6.27
CA ALA A 103 7.25 -4.63 -5.48
C ALA A 103 6.78 -5.92 -6.19
N PHE A 104 6.64 -5.90 -7.53
CA PHE A 104 6.21 -7.05 -8.32
C PHE A 104 7.22 -8.21 -8.33
N ALA A 105 8.52 -7.93 -8.33
CA ALA A 105 9.54 -8.98 -8.24
C ALA A 105 9.45 -9.79 -6.94
N THR A 106 8.94 -9.16 -5.86
CA THR A 106 8.71 -9.85 -4.58
C THR A 106 7.44 -10.70 -4.62
N PHE A 107 6.38 -10.26 -5.31
CA PHE A 107 5.13 -11.01 -5.40
C PHE A 107 5.26 -12.27 -6.28
N GLY A 108 5.95 -12.18 -7.42
CA GLY A 108 6.21 -13.35 -8.28
C GLY A 108 6.99 -14.48 -7.57
N ALA A 109 7.73 -14.17 -6.51
CA ALA A 109 8.40 -15.17 -5.68
C ALA A 109 7.44 -15.92 -4.72
N LEU A 110 6.29 -15.33 -4.38
CA LEU A 110 5.29 -15.93 -3.49
C LEU A 110 4.35 -16.90 -4.21
N ASP A 111 4.11 -16.67 -5.51
CA ASP A 111 3.18 -17.46 -6.33
C ASP A 111 3.69 -18.90 -6.59
N GLY A 112 4.99 -19.14 -6.40
CA GLY A 112 5.61 -20.47 -6.47
C GLY A 112 5.45 -21.32 -5.21
N GLU A 113 4.97 -20.76 -4.09
CA GLU A 113 4.89 -21.45 -2.81
C GLU A 113 3.44 -21.89 -2.54
N LYS A 114 3.13 -23.16 -2.86
CA LYS A 114 1.80 -23.75 -2.56
C LYS A 114 1.45 -23.55 -1.08
N ILE A 115 0.29 -22.96 -0.79
CA ILE A 115 -0.23 -22.89 0.58
C ILE A 115 -0.62 -24.30 1.02
N PRO A 116 0.03 -24.87 2.05
CA PRO A 116 -0.39 -26.17 2.59
C PRO A 116 -1.81 -26.07 3.14
N SER A 117 -2.58 -27.15 3.03
CA SER A 117 -4.00 -27.22 3.42
C SER A 117 -4.29 -26.92 4.90
N ASN A 118 -3.27 -26.72 5.72
CA ASN A 118 -3.43 -26.14 7.04
C ASN A 118 -3.42 -24.60 6.93
N CYS A 119 -4.62 -24.00 6.95
CA CYS A 119 -4.86 -22.56 6.95
C CYS A 119 -4.23 -21.82 8.16
N ARG A 120 -2.90 -21.79 8.26
CA ARG A 120 -2.19 -20.89 9.16
C ARG A 120 -1.88 -19.61 8.38
N PRO A 121 -2.15 -18.42 8.96
CA PRO A 121 -1.73 -17.17 8.37
C PRO A 121 -0.21 -17.20 8.17
N LYS A 122 0.24 -17.16 6.90
CA LYS A 122 1.65 -16.96 6.57
C LYS A 122 1.86 -15.48 6.34
N SER A 123 2.79 -14.89 7.08
CA SER A 123 3.25 -13.52 6.85
C SER A 123 4.70 -13.57 6.37
N ALA A 124 4.97 -13.03 5.18
CA ALA A 124 6.31 -12.89 4.62
C ALA A 124 6.69 -11.41 4.54
N GLY A 125 7.95 -11.09 4.80
CA GLY A 125 8.44 -9.71 4.81
C GLY A 125 9.75 -9.57 5.58
N VAL A 126 10.23 -8.33 5.70
CA VAL A 126 11.41 -8.01 6.51
C VAL A 126 10.99 -7.90 7.98
N PHE A 127 11.39 -8.89 8.79
CA PHE A 127 11.09 -8.92 10.22
C PHE A 127 12.33 -8.58 11.04
N TRP A 128 12.27 -7.44 11.72
CA TRP A 128 13.26 -7.05 12.72
C TRP A 128 12.86 -7.58 14.09
N ARG A 129 13.81 -8.14 14.85
CA ARG A 129 13.57 -8.64 16.22
C ARG A 129 14.32 -7.77 17.21
N ASN A 130 13.74 -7.58 18.40
CA ASN A 130 14.35 -6.87 19.54
C ASN A 130 14.70 -5.39 19.27
N LEU A 131 13.86 -4.65 18.53
CA LEU A 131 14.06 -3.21 18.34
C LEU A 131 13.56 -2.42 19.57
N PRO A 132 14.41 -1.59 20.21
CA PRO A 132 13.96 -0.69 21.26
C PRO A 132 13.16 0.50 20.70
N PRO A 133 12.36 1.19 21.53
CA PRO A 133 11.67 2.41 21.12
C PRO A 133 12.66 3.48 20.64
N ILE A 134 12.45 4.00 19.42
CA ILE A 134 13.29 5.07 18.87
C ILE A 134 12.83 6.41 19.43
N ASN A 135 13.70 7.12 20.14
CA ASN A 135 13.45 8.48 20.60
C ASN A 135 13.58 9.50 19.45
N SER A 136 12.80 10.57 19.51
CA SER A 136 12.60 11.54 18.42
C SER A 136 13.85 12.25 17.91
N SER A 137 14.96 12.22 18.65
CA SER A 137 16.22 12.89 18.31
C SER A 137 17.09 12.16 17.27
N SER A 138 16.77 10.91 16.91
CA SER A 138 17.67 10.05 16.11
C SER A 138 17.19 9.75 14.67
N ARG A 139 16.09 10.34 14.21
CA ARG A 139 15.54 10.08 12.86
C ARG A 139 16.42 10.55 11.69
N SER A 140 17.45 11.36 11.93
CA SER A 140 18.39 11.77 10.88
C SER A 140 19.80 11.28 11.20
N LYS A 141 20.37 10.51 10.26
CA LYS A 141 21.78 10.12 10.15
C LYS A 141 22.23 9.04 11.15
N LYS A 142 22.30 7.80 10.66
CA LYS A 142 23.56 7.04 10.58
C LYS A 142 23.40 5.84 9.64
N PRO A 143 24.29 5.63 8.66
CA PRO A 143 24.43 4.33 8.02
C PRO A 143 25.07 3.39 9.05
N MET A 144 24.43 2.28 9.38
CA MET A 144 25.00 1.29 10.28
C MET A 144 25.87 0.34 9.44
N VAL A 145 27.16 0.62 9.45
CA VAL A 145 28.21 -0.31 9.04
C VAL A 145 28.62 -1.13 10.28
N ILE A 146 29.10 -2.35 10.03
CA ILE A 146 30.24 -3.03 10.68
C ILE A 146 29.91 -4.37 11.40
N ASN A 147 30.64 -5.39 10.91
CA ASN A 147 31.21 -6.64 11.48
C ASN A 147 30.41 -7.54 12.42
#